data_AF-A0A1H7UVU8-F1
#
_entry.id   AF-A0A1H7UVU8-F1
#
_cell.length_a   1.000
_cell.length_b   1.000
_cell.length_c   1.000
_cell.angle_alpha   90.00
_cell.angle_beta   90.00
_cell.angle_gamma   90.00
#
_symmetry.space_group_name_H-M   'P 1'
#
loop_
_entity.id
_entity.type
_entity.pdbx_description
1 polymer ?
#
loop_
_entity_poly.entity_id
_entity_poly.type
_entity_poly.pdbx_seq_one_letter_code
_entity_poly.pdbx_strand_id
1 'polypeptide(L)'
;MCSEDQLIENVLLPLFRILGFQRITFAGHKDKALEYGKDIWMKFILPTQHVLYFGIQVKKGKLDSSGVSKASNHNIAEIYNQTTMMLGHEIFDPETNKRVLVDHAFIIAGGEITKAARNWLGNKLDANRRSQIIFMDRDDILNLFTVNSIDVPNLENISLDSF
;
A
#
# COMPACT_ATOMS: atom_id res chain seq x y z
N MET A 1 -11.08 -9.86 14.12
CA MET A 1 -11.00 -9.47 12.69
C MET A 1 -10.09 -8.25 12.58
N CYS A 2 -8.95 -8.35 11.89
CA CYS A 2 -7.97 -7.27 11.73
C CYS A 2 -8.52 -6.12 10.85
N SER A 3 -8.37 -4.83 11.20
CA SER A 3 -8.74 -3.68 10.35
C SER A 3 -7.66 -3.37 9.29
N GLU A 4 -7.94 -2.49 8.32
CA GLU A 4 -6.91 -2.00 7.38
C GLU A 4 -5.77 -1.29 8.12
N ASP A 5 -6.12 -0.48 9.11
CA ASP A 5 -5.14 0.21 9.94
C ASP A 5 -4.27 -0.79 10.72
N GLN A 6 -4.85 -1.85 11.28
CA GLN A 6 -4.09 -2.91 11.95
C GLN A 6 -3.20 -3.73 10.99
N LEU A 7 -3.63 -3.98 9.76
CA LEU A 7 -2.80 -4.61 8.73
C LEU A 7 -1.58 -3.73 8.41
N ILE A 8 -1.79 -2.41 8.33
CA ILE A 8 -0.71 -1.47 8.05
C ILE A 8 0.25 -1.40 9.24
N GLU A 9 -0.25 -1.09 10.43
CA GLU A 9 0.56 -0.84 11.62
C GLU A 9 1.31 -2.08 12.10
N ASN A 10 0.64 -3.24 12.16
CA ASN A 10 1.20 -4.42 12.80
C ASN A 10 1.95 -5.34 11.83
N VAL A 11 1.70 -5.23 10.52
CA VAL A 11 2.28 -6.14 9.53
C VAL A 11 3.13 -5.39 8.52
N LEU A 12 2.55 -4.44 7.78
CA LEU A 12 3.23 -3.79 6.66
C LEU A 12 4.32 -2.83 7.11
N LEU A 13 4.09 -2.03 8.17
CA LEU A 13 5.09 -1.09 8.68
C LEU A 13 6.37 -1.81 9.15
N PRO A 14 6.31 -2.87 10.00
CA PRO A 14 7.49 -3.64 10.36
C PRO A 14 8.19 -4.26 9.14
N LEU A 15 7.41 -4.85 8.23
CA LEU A 15 7.95 -5.48 7.03
C LEU A 15 8.74 -4.50 6.18
N PHE A 16 8.13 -3.37 5.81
CA PHE A 16 8.79 -2.36 4.97
C PHE A 16 10.04 -1.76 5.63
N ARG A 17 10.04 -1.58 6.96
CA ARG A 17 11.26 -1.15 7.68
C ARG A 17 12.39 -2.15 7.55
N ILE A 18 12.10 -3.45 7.69
CA ILE A 18 13.11 -4.51 7.56
C ILE A 18 13.62 -4.60 6.12
N LEU A 19 12.74 -4.39 5.15
CA LEU A 19 13.10 -4.29 3.73
C LEU A 19 13.90 -3.02 3.38
N GLY A 20 14.16 -2.13 4.35
CA GLY A 20 14.99 -0.94 4.17
C GLY A 20 14.25 0.31 3.68
N PHE A 21 12.91 0.28 3.64
CA PHE A 21 12.13 1.49 3.36
C PHE A 21 12.16 2.44 4.56
N GLN A 22 12.17 3.73 4.25
CA GLN A 22 12.28 4.83 5.21
C GLN A 22 11.04 5.73 5.13
N ARG A 23 10.85 6.54 6.18
CA ARG A 23 9.80 7.58 6.25
C ARG A 23 8.39 7.06 5.93
N ILE A 24 8.03 5.89 6.43
CA ILE A 24 6.69 5.35 6.20
C ILE A 24 5.68 6.20 7.00
N THR A 25 4.93 7.05 6.31
CA THR A 25 3.93 7.94 6.93
C THR A 25 2.60 7.21 7.07
N PHE A 26 2.04 7.16 8.28
CA PHE A 26 0.70 6.62 8.51
C PHE A 26 -0.20 7.71 9.10
N ALA A 27 -1.17 8.18 8.32
CA ALA A 27 -2.16 9.17 8.76
C ALA A 27 -3.25 8.49 9.61
N GLY A 28 -2.88 8.07 10.83
CA GLY A 28 -3.77 7.40 11.79
C GLY A 28 -4.01 8.24 13.03
N HIS A 29 -5.24 8.79 13.15
CA HIS A 29 -5.83 9.42 14.34
C HIS A 29 -5.24 10.76 14.85
N LYS A 30 -5.56 11.87 14.18
CA LYS A 30 -6.01 13.08 14.92
C LYS A 30 -6.85 14.12 14.18
N ASP A 31 -6.83 14.23 12.85
CA ASP A 31 -7.61 15.30 12.19
C ASP A 31 -8.42 14.79 10.98
N LYS A 32 -9.63 14.33 11.27
CA LYS A 32 -10.54 13.60 10.39
C LYS A 32 -11.33 14.46 9.39
N ALA A 33 -10.89 15.68 9.07
CA ALA A 33 -11.76 16.65 8.38
C ALA A 33 -11.29 17.13 7.00
N LEU A 34 -10.04 16.94 6.58
CA LEU A 34 -9.54 17.59 5.34
C LEU A 34 -8.58 16.79 4.45
N GLU A 35 -8.22 15.55 4.80
CA GLU A 35 -7.26 14.78 3.99
C GLU A 35 -7.94 13.77 3.08
N TYR A 36 -8.02 14.13 1.79
CA TYR A 36 -8.37 13.22 0.72
C TYR A 36 -7.39 12.05 0.70
N GLY A 37 -7.89 10.84 1.00
CA GLY A 37 -7.24 9.58 0.59
C GLY A 37 -5.85 9.28 1.17
N LYS A 38 -5.71 9.30 2.51
CA LYS A 38 -4.62 8.63 3.29
C LYS A 38 -3.32 8.37 2.49
N ASP A 39 -2.52 9.42 2.28
CA ASP A 39 -1.23 9.33 1.61
C ASP A 39 -0.19 8.64 2.51
N ILE A 40 -0.22 7.30 2.51
CA ILE A 40 0.90 6.52 2.99
C ILE A 40 1.94 6.55 1.89
N TRP A 41 3.06 7.19 2.17
CA TRP A 41 4.22 7.10 1.32
C TRP A 41 5.42 6.66 2.12
N MET A 42 6.40 6.15 1.40
CA MET A 42 7.69 5.74 1.92
C MET A 42 8.76 6.01 0.85
N LYS A 43 10.02 5.99 1.26
CA LYS A 43 11.13 6.12 0.33
C LYS A 43 12.13 4.98 0.46
N PHE A 44 12.79 4.65 -0.63
CA PHE A 44 13.89 3.71 -0.66
C PHE A 44 15.13 4.39 -1.22
N ILE A 45 16.26 4.26 -0.52
CA ILE A 45 17.52 4.84 -0.96
C ILE A 45 18.33 3.73 -1.64
N LEU A 46 18.56 3.89 -2.93
CA LEU A 46 19.39 2.98 -3.70
C LEU A 46 20.85 3.03 -3.21
N PRO A 47 21.67 1.99 -3.45
CA PRO A 47 23.10 2.01 -3.12
C PRO A 47 23.86 3.18 -3.77
N THR A 48 23.34 3.71 -4.88
CA THR A 48 23.85 4.89 -5.58
C THR A 48 23.39 6.22 -4.95
N GLN A 49 22.70 6.19 -3.80
CA GLN A 49 22.10 7.31 -3.08
C GLN A 49 20.91 8.01 -3.75
N HIS A 50 20.44 7.51 -4.88
CA HIS A 50 19.20 7.99 -5.48
C HIS A 50 18.01 7.54 -4.65
N VAL A 51 17.01 8.41 -4.52
CA VAL A 51 15.80 8.16 -3.74
C VAL A 51 14.66 7.79 -4.68
N LEU A 52 13.97 6.71 -4.36
CA LEU A 52 12.71 6.32 -4.99
C LEU A 52 11.58 6.53 -3.98
N TYR A 53 10.51 7.19 -4.40
CA TYR A 53 9.32 7.44 -3.60
C TYR A 53 8.20 6.48 -4.00
N PHE A 54 7.57 5.90 -2.99
CA PHE A 54 6.52 4.91 -3.13
C PHE A 54 5.28 5.38 -2.41
N GLY A 55 4.14 5.41 -3.10
CA GLY A 55 2.84 5.50 -2.46
C GLY A 55 2.28 4.10 -2.17
N ILE A 56 1.40 4.00 -1.18
CA ILE A 56 0.83 2.71 -0.75
C ILE A 56 -0.68 2.82 -0.63
N GLN A 57 -1.38 1.98 -1.36
CA GLN A 57 -2.81 1.77 -1.22
C GLN A 57 -3.07 0.37 -0.69
N VAL A 58 -3.69 0.29 0.49
CA VAL A 58 -3.99 -0.98 1.16
C VAL A 58 -5.50 -1.23 1.19
N LYS A 59 -5.91 -2.48 0.98
CA LYS A 59 -7.26 -2.97 1.28
C LYS A 59 -7.20 -4.27 2.05
N LYS A 60 -8.11 -4.44 3.01
CA LYS A 60 -8.15 -5.65 3.86
C LYS A 60 -8.57 -6.91 3.09
N GLY A 61 -9.49 -6.76 2.14
CA GLY A 61 -10.20 -7.86 1.49
C GLY A 61 -9.56 -8.35 0.20
N LYS A 62 -10.25 -9.31 -0.44
CA LYS A 62 -9.96 -9.76 -1.80
C LYS A 62 -10.25 -8.62 -2.80
N LEU A 63 -9.35 -8.45 -3.76
CA LEU A 63 -9.56 -7.57 -4.92
C LEU A 63 -9.92 -8.44 -6.12
N ASP A 64 -11.19 -8.38 -6.51
CA ASP A 64 -11.71 -9.03 -7.70
C ASP A 64 -12.31 -8.04 -8.70
N SER A 65 -12.40 -8.50 -9.95
CA SER A 65 -13.13 -7.82 -11.02
C SER A 65 -14.26 -8.70 -11.56
N SER A 66 -14.61 -9.79 -10.85
CA SER A 66 -15.62 -10.76 -11.26
C SER A 66 -16.99 -10.34 -10.77
N GLY A 67 -17.76 -9.68 -11.63
CA GLY A 67 -19.17 -9.37 -11.39
C GLY A 67 -19.58 -8.07 -12.06
N VAL A 68 -20.29 -8.17 -13.19
CA VAL A 68 -20.94 -7.04 -13.87
C VAL A 68 -22.22 -6.61 -13.13
N SER A 69 -22.30 -6.84 -11.81
CA SER A 69 -23.34 -6.28 -10.96
C SER A 69 -22.74 -5.07 -10.24
N LYS A 70 -23.51 -3.98 -10.21
CA LYS A 70 -23.12 -2.60 -9.90
C LYS A 70 -22.46 -2.37 -8.52
N ALA A 71 -22.08 -3.38 -7.73
CA ALA A 71 -21.46 -3.21 -6.41
C ALA A 71 -20.01 -3.71 -6.32
N SER A 72 -19.58 -4.77 -7.03
CA SER A 72 -18.23 -5.34 -6.88
C SER A 72 -17.13 -4.58 -7.64
N ASN A 73 -17.46 -3.98 -8.80
CA ASN A 73 -16.52 -3.13 -9.54
C ASN A 73 -16.15 -1.82 -8.82
N HIS A 74 -16.87 -1.44 -7.77
CA HIS A 74 -16.57 -0.21 -7.02
C HIS A 74 -15.18 -0.28 -6.38
N ASN A 75 -14.81 -1.44 -5.83
CA ASN A 75 -13.55 -1.60 -5.13
C ASN A 75 -12.35 -1.40 -6.06
N ILE A 76 -12.38 -1.99 -7.26
CA ILE A 76 -11.24 -1.88 -8.18
C ILE A 76 -11.16 -0.53 -8.90
N ALA A 77 -12.31 0.08 -9.19
CA ALA A 77 -12.36 1.43 -9.76
C ALA A 77 -11.91 2.49 -8.74
N GLU A 78 -12.27 2.32 -7.46
CA GLU A 78 -11.76 3.16 -6.36
C GLU A 78 -10.23 3.07 -6.27
N ILE A 79 -9.67 1.85 -6.29
CA ILE A 79 -8.22 1.63 -6.26
C ILE A 79 -7.52 2.25 -7.46
N TYR A 80 -8.09 2.11 -8.66
CA TYR A 80 -7.56 2.76 -9.86
C TYR A 80 -7.51 4.29 -9.71
N ASN A 81 -8.59 4.90 -9.22
CA ASN A 81 -8.66 6.33 -9.02
C ASN A 81 -7.67 6.80 -7.95
N GLN A 82 -7.60 6.13 -6.79
CA GLN A 82 -6.64 6.42 -5.73
C GLN A 82 -5.20 6.29 -6.21
N THR A 83 -4.87 5.22 -6.93
CA THR A 83 -3.53 5.01 -7.49
C THR A 83 -3.17 6.07 -8.54
N THR A 84 -4.13 6.46 -9.38
CA THR A 84 -3.91 7.52 -10.39
C THR A 84 -3.68 8.87 -9.73
N MET A 85 -4.42 9.19 -8.66
CA MET A 85 -4.21 10.42 -7.89
C MET A 85 -2.84 10.41 -7.19
N MET A 86 -2.48 9.28 -6.57
CA MET A 86 -1.21 9.08 -5.87
C MET A 86 0.01 9.26 -6.80
N LEU A 87 -0.02 8.68 -8.00
CA LEU A 87 1.05 8.86 -8.99
C LEU A 87 1.09 10.28 -9.59
N GLY A 88 -0.02 11.01 -9.53
CA GLY A 88 -0.12 12.37 -10.08
C GLY A 88 0.12 13.49 -9.06
N HIS A 89 0.23 13.16 -7.77
CA HIS A 89 0.32 14.14 -6.69
C HIS A 89 1.76 14.26 -6.17
N GLU A 90 2.17 15.51 -5.90
CA GLU A 90 3.46 15.78 -5.28
C GLU A 90 3.36 15.61 -3.76
N ILE A 91 4.28 14.82 -3.19
CA ILE A 91 4.48 14.72 -1.75
C ILE A 91 5.59 15.68 -1.30
N PHE A 92 5.53 16.13 -0.06
CA PHE A 92 6.57 16.97 0.52
C PHE A 92 7.55 16.10 1.33
N ASP A 93 8.83 16.09 0.93
CA ASP A 93 9.90 15.45 1.69
C ASP A 93 10.57 16.46 2.64
N PRO A 94 10.37 16.35 3.96
CA PRO A 94 10.95 17.28 4.93
C PRO A 94 12.47 17.16 5.05
N GLU A 95 13.07 16.03 4.66
CA GLU A 95 14.53 15.86 4.75
C GLU A 95 15.27 16.63 3.66
N THR A 96 14.68 16.72 2.47
CA THR A 96 15.24 17.48 1.35
C THR A 96 14.59 18.85 1.16
N ASN A 97 13.52 19.14 1.91
CA ASN A 97 12.69 20.34 1.84
C ASN A 97 12.18 20.60 0.40
N LYS A 98 11.75 19.54 -0.28
CA LYS A 98 11.30 19.58 -1.68
C LYS A 98 9.96 18.88 -1.85
N ARG A 99 9.21 19.34 -2.83
CA ARG A 99 8.08 18.59 -3.39
C ARG A 99 8.59 17.64 -4.45
N VAL A 100 8.16 16.39 -4.37
CA VAL A 100 8.62 15.30 -5.23
C VAL A 100 7.42 14.47 -5.68
N LEU A 101 7.49 13.92 -6.89
CA LEU A 101 6.48 13.00 -7.38
C LEU A 101 6.72 11.60 -6.83
N VAL A 102 5.65 10.82 -6.72
CA VAL A 102 5.72 9.40 -6.42
C VAL A 102 6.21 8.66 -7.66
N ASP A 103 7.26 7.85 -7.51
CA ASP A 103 7.82 7.06 -8.61
C ASP A 103 7.00 5.79 -8.87
N HIS A 104 6.55 5.13 -7.80
CA HIS A 104 5.85 3.85 -7.84
C HIS A 104 4.70 3.78 -6.82
N ALA A 105 3.69 2.95 -7.09
CA ALA A 105 2.57 2.71 -6.20
C ALA A 105 2.43 1.23 -5.85
N PHE A 106 2.39 0.92 -4.56
CA PHE A 106 2.01 -0.40 -4.06
C PHE A 106 0.49 -0.51 -3.96
N ILE A 107 -0.08 -1.55 -4.56
CA ILE A 107 -1.47 -1.96 -4.34
C ILE A 107 -1.44 -3.25 -3.53
N ILE A 108 -1.85 -3.14 -2.26
CA ILE A 108 -1.72 -4.22 -1.29
C ILE A 108 -3.11 -4.73 -0.89
N ALA A 109 -3.30 -6.05 -0.92
CA ALA A 109 -4.48 -6.70 -0.41
C ALA A 109 -4.14 -7.66 0.73
N GLY A 110 -4.88 -7.58 1.85
CA GLY A 110 -4.82 -8.59 2.91
C GLY A 110 -5.46 -9.93 2.50
N GLY A 111 -6.19 -9.95 1.39
CA GLY A 111 -6.68 -11.16 0.72
C GLY A 111 -5.96 -11.41 -0.61
N GLU A 112 -6.66 -12.06 -1.55
CA GLU A 112 -6.16 -12.34 -2.89
C GLU A 112 -6.34 -11.13 -3.82
N ILE A 113 -5.37 -10.83 -4.69
CA ILE A 113 -5.58 -9.96 -5.85
C ILE A 113 -5.72 -10.83 -7.09
N THR A 114 -6.96 -11.00 -7.57
CA THR A 114 -7.24 -11.90 -8.70
C THR A 114 -6.51 -11.48 -9.96
N LYS A 115 -6.20 -12.46 -10.83
CA LYS A 115 -5.64 -12.19 -12.17
C LYS A 115 -6.52 -11.23 -12.98
N ALA A 116 -7.84 -11.35 -12.86
CA ALA A 116 -8.79 -10.49 -13.55
C ALA A 116 -8.67 -9.03 -13.06
N ALA A 117 -8.51 -8.82 -11.75
CA ALA A 117 -8.25 -7.50 -11.18
C ALA A 117 -6.92 -6.91 -11.65
N ARG A 118 -5.82 -7.68 -11.60
CA ARG A 118 -4.50 -7.25 -12.09
C ARG A 118 -4.57 -6.84 -13.58
N ASN A 119 -5.26 -7.63 -14.40
CA ASN A 119 -5.46 -7.33 -15.82
C ASN A 119 -6.33 -6.10 -16.04
N TRP A 120 -7.40 -5.91 -15.26
CA TRP A 120 -8.28 -4.75 -15.39
C TRP A 120 -7.55 -3.45 -15.07
N LEU A 121 -6.80 -3.42 -13.96
CA LEU A 121 -5.96 -2.29 -13.56
C LEU A 121 -4.87 -2.02 -14.58
N GLY A 122 -4.16 -3.08 -15.01
CA GLY A 122 -3.17 -2.99 -16.07
C GLY A 122 -3.76 -2.35 -17.32
N ASN A 123 -4.83 -2.91 -17.88
CA ASN A 123 -5.42 -2.41 -19.13
C ASN A 123 -5.95 -0.96 -19.05
N LYS A 124 -6.40 -0.52 -17.88
CA LYS A 124 -6.90 0.85 -17.68
C LYS A 124 -5.79 1.89 -17.57
N LEU A 125 -4.61 1.49 -17.12
CA LEU A 125 -3.43 2.36 -17.09
C LEU A 125 -2.75 2.36 -18.46
N ASP A 126 -2.19 3.51 -18.83
CA ASP A 126 -1.29 3.61 -19.98
C ASP A 126 -0.02 2.80 -19.75
N ALA A 127 0.64 2.42 -20.85
CA ALA A 127 1.77 1.48 -20.81
C ALA A 127 2.89 1.93 -19.85
N ASN A 128 3.14 3.23 -19.73
CA ASN A 128 4.18 3.78 -18.85
C ASN A 128 3.80 3.76 -17.36
N ARG A 129 2.51 3.92 -17.02
CA ARG A 129 2.07 3.85 -15.62
C ARG A 129 1.94 2.42 -15.11
N ARG A 130 1.83 1.42 -15.98
CA ARG A 130 1.79 0.01 -15.58
C ARG A 130 3.06 -0.43 -14.88
N SER A 131 4.23 0.02 -15.35
CA SER A 131 5.52 -0.32 -14.72
C SER A 131 5.72 0.33 -13.36
N GLN A 132 4.92 1.34 -13.03
CA GLN A 132 4.97 2.03 -11.74
C GLN A 132 4.16 1.29 -10.66
N ILE A 133 3.34 0.29 -11.02
CA ILE A 133 2.49 -0.41 -10.05
C ILE A 133 3.11 -1.72 -9.61
N ILE A 134 3.13 -1.90 -8.29
CA ILE A 134 3.57 -3.12 -7.63
C ILE A 134 2.38 -3.71 -6.89
N PHE A 135 1.97 -4.91 -7.29
CA PHE A 135 0.89 -5.63 -6.62
C PHE A 135 1.47 -6.55 -5.54
N MET A 136 0.84 -6.57 -4.38
CA MET A 136 1.22 -7.43 -3.27
C MET A 136 -0.04 -7.98 -2.60
N ASP A 137 -0.28 -9.27 -2.70
CA ASP A 137 -1.37 -9.92 -1.98
C ASP A 137 -0.89 -10.59 -0.69
N ARG A 138 -1.81 -11.26 0.02
CA ARG A 138 -1.49 -11.93 1.29
C ARG A 138 -0.34 -12.91 1.15
N ASP A 139 -0.31 -13.69 0.08
CA ASP A 139 0.67 -14.76 -0.08
C ASP A 139 2.05 -14.14 -0.40
N ASP A 140 2.08 -13.04 -1.17
CA ASP A 140 3.28 -12.22 -1.37
C ASP A 140 3.83 -11.68 -0.03
N ILE A 141 2.96 -11.15 0.85
CA ILE A 141 3.36 -10.65 2.18
C ILE A 141 3.99 -11.77 3.01
N LEU A 142 3.32 -12.93 3.12
CA LEU A 142 3.80 -14.07 3.91
C LEU A 142 5.14 -14.61 3.38
N ASN A 143 5.31 -14.63 2.06
CA ASN A 143 6.57 -15.02 1.44
C ASN A 143 7.71 -14.06 1.82
N LEU A 144 7.45 -12.76 1.90
CA LEU A 144 8.48 -11.80 2.32
C LEU A 144 8.90 -12.00 3.78
N PHE A 145 7.99 -12.32 4.70
CA PHE A 145 8.36 -12.69 6.07
C PHE A 145 9.22 -13.95 6.09
N THR A 146 8.84 -14.97 5.32
CA THR A 146 9.56 -16.25 5.25
C THR A 146 10.97 -16.09 4.70
N VAL A 147 11.12 -15.39 3.56
CA VAL A 147 12.41 -15.20 2.89
C VAL A 147 13.36 -14.35 3.71
N ASN A 148 12.85 -13.34 4.40
CA ASN A 148 13.66 -12.47 5.24
C ASN A 148 13.87 -13.02 6.66
N SER A 149 13.37 -14.25 6.95
CA SER A 149 13.43 -14.88 8.28
C SER A 149 12.90 -13.96 9.39
N ILE A 150 11.82 -13.24 9.08
CA ILE A 150 11.14 -12.34 10.01
C ILE A 150 10.00 -13.12 10.64
N ASP A 151 9.91 -13.10 11.97
CA ASP A 151 8.76 -13.67 12.66
C ASP A 151 7.47 -12.99 12.21
N VAL A 152 6.49 -13.79 11.79
CA VAL A 152 5.17 -13.28 11.43
C VAL A 152 4.53 -12.69 12.70
N PRO A 153 3.98 -11.46 12.66
CA PRO A 153 3.40 -10.84 13.84
C PRO A 153 2.32 -11.73 14.47
N ASN A 154 2.50 -12.11 15.73
CA ASN A 154 1.48 -12.86 16.45
C ASN A 154 0.37 -11.89 16.91
N LEU A 155 -0.80 -11.96 16.26
CA LEU A 155 -1.96 -11.13 16.56
C LEU A 155 -2.68 -11.53 17.88
N GLU A 156 -2.25 -12.60 18.56
CA GLU A 156 -2.84 -13.07 19.82
C GLU A 156 -2.51 -12.17 21.03
N ASN A 157 -1.51 -11.28 20.94
CA ASN A 157 -1.11 -10.41 22.07
C ASN A 157 -1.86 -9.06 22.14
N ILE A 158 -2.96 -8.88 21.41
CA ILE A 158 -3.73 -7.60 21.41
C ILE A 158 -4.92 -7.60 22.40
N SER A 159 -5.16 -8.68 23.14
CA SER A 159 -5.86 -8.61 24.43
C SER A 159 -4.89 -9.09 25.49
N LEU A 160 -4.39 -8.24 26.39
CA LEU A 160 -4.92 -8.24 27.76
C LEU A 160 -4.58 -6.97 28.59
N ASP A 161 -3.98 -5.91 28.03
CA ASP A 161 -3.55 -4.75 28.84
C ASP A 161 -4.39 -3.47 28.62
N SER A 162 -5.71 -3.62 28.53
CA SER A 162 -6.64 -2.47 28.66
C SER A 162 -7.87 -2.83 29.48
N PHE A 163 -7.62 -3.03 30.79
CA PHE A 163 -8.49 -2.64 31.89
C PHE A 163 -7.65 -2.10 33.04
#